data_AF-A0A933P768-F1
#
_entry.id   AF-A0A933P768-F1
#
_cell.length_a   1.000
_cell.length_b   1.000
_cell.length_c   1.000
_cell.angle_alpha   90.00
_cell.angle_beta   90.00
_cell.angle_gamma   90.00
#
_symmetry.space_group_name_H-M   'P 1'
#
loop_
_entity.id
_entity.type
_entity.pdbx_description
1 polymer ?
#
loop_
_entity_poly.entity_id
_entity_poly.type
_entity_poly.pdbx_seq_one_letter_code
_entity_poly.pdbx_strand_id
1 'polypeptide(L)'
;MTMLGTYNVGDQPSFTATFRNAAGALADPTVVKFITYPAGGTPTIYVYGTDPEVVRDSAGVFTFTHPQLGATLAGKTVHIRANGSGAVTSSDEDTFRVKPTAFTTPLP
;
A
#
# COMPACT_ATOMS: atom_id res chain seq x y z
N MET A 1 -14.64 0.40 5.98
CA MET A 1 -13.28 0.86 5.66
C MET A 1 -12.71 1.54 6.91
N THR A 2 -11.94 0.82 7.70
CA THR A 2 -11.14 1.40 8.79
C THR A 2 -9.88 1.95 8.19
N MET A 3 -9.53 3.22 8.44
CA MET A 3 -8.30 3.85 7.94
C MET A 3 -7.07 3.28 8.66
N LEU A 4 -6.01 2.90 7.94
CA LEU A 4 -4.72 2.43 8.50
C LEU A 4 -4.14 3.35 9.58
N GLY A 5 -4.31 4.66 9.41
CA GLY A 5 -3.84 5.64 10.38
C GLY A 5 -3.64 7.03 9.80
N THR A 6 -3.05 7.90 10.64
CA THR A 6 -2.66 9.26 10.27
C THR A 6 -1.17 9.44 10.49
N TYR A 7 -0.44 9.80 9.44
CA TYR A 7 1.02 9.85 9.39
C TYR A 7 1.53 11.27 9.15
N ASN A 8 2.78 11.54 9.52
CA ASN A 8 3.48 12.77 9.22
C ASN A 8 4.21 12.67 7.87
N VAL A 9 4.57 13.82 7.29
CA VAL A 9 5.57 13.86 6.21
C VAL A 9 6.89 13.33 6.75
N GLY A 10 7.54 12.45 5.98
CA GLY A 10 8.74 11.73 6.40
C GLY A 10 8.51 10.30 6.88
N ASP A 11 7.27 9.92 7.24
CA ASP A 11 6.96 8.54 7.66
C ASP A 11 6.91 7.59 6.45
N GLN A 12 7.00 6.29 6.72
CA GLN A 12 6.86 5.20 5.74
C GLN A 12 5.77 4.22 6.21
N PRO A 13 4.48 4.51 5.97
CA PRO A 13 3.39 3.62 6.40
C PRO A 13 3.42 2.30 5.65
N SER A 14 3.11 1.21 6.37
CA SER A 14 3.01 -0.14 5.79
C SER A 14 1.55 -0.63 5.76
N PHE A 15 1.25 -1.46 4.77
CA PHE A 15 -0.04 -2.11 4.56
C PHE A 15 0.16 -3.58 4.24
N THR A 16 -0.52 -4.46 4.98
CA THR A 16 -0.42 -5.91 4.78
C THR A 16 -1.71 -6.42 4.15
N ALA A 17 -1.58 -7.04 2.97
CA ALA A 17 -2.67 -7.71 2.28
C ALA A 17 -2.60 -9.22 2.48
N THR A 18 -3.76 -9.85 2.69
CA THR A 18 -3.89 -11.30 2.83
C THR A 18 -4.73 -11.89 1.70
N PHE A 19 -4.17 -12.87 0.99
CA PHE A 19 -4.77 -13.59 -0.12
C PHE A 19 -5.12 -15.02 0.28
N ARG A 20 -6.35 -15.44 -0.07
CA ARG A 20 -6.87 -16.77 0.23
C ARG A 20 -7.48 -17.37 -1.03
N ASN A 21 -7.31 -18.69 -1.20
CA ASN A 21 -7.98 -19.43 -2.26
C ASN A 21 -9.48 -19.64 -1.96
N ALA A 22 -10.20 -20.28 -2.88
CA ALA A 22 -11.64 -20.55 -2.73
C ALA A 22 -12.00 -21.42 -1.51
N ALA A 23 -11.04 -22.18 -0.97
CA ALA A 23 -11.20 -22.97 0.24
C ALA A 23 -10.85 -22.19 1.53
N GLY A 24 -10.50 -20.90 1.43
CA GLY A 24 -10.13 -20.05 2.56
C GLY A 24 -8.68 -20.23 3.06
N ALA A 25 -7.90 -21.10 2.44
CA ALA A 25 -6.49 -21.29 2.79
C ALA A 25 -5.63 -20.18 2.19
N LEU A 26 -4.58 -19.78 2.92
CA LEU A 26 -3.61 -18.81 2.42
C LEU A 26 -2.94 -19.34 1.14
N ALA A 27 -2.89 -18.51 0.12
CA ALA A 27 -2.32 -18.88 -1.17
C ALA A 27 -1.80 -17.64 -1.89
N ASP A 28 -0.68 -17.78 -2.59
CA ASP A 28 -0.10 -16.69 -3.36
C ASP A 28 -0.86 -16.49 -4.69
N PRO A 29 -1.20 -15.24 -5.03
CA PRO A 29 -1.51 -14.88 -6.40
C PRO A 29 -0.30 -15.08 -7.33
N THR A 30 -0.54 -15.21 -8.64
CA THR A 30 0.53 -15.23 -9.64
C THR A 30 1.18 -13.86 -9.79
N VAL A 31 0.37 -12.80 -9.69
CA VAL A 31 0.83 -11.40 -9.72
C VAL A 31 0.22 -10.67 -8.55
N VAL A 32 1.05 -9.93 -7.80
CA VAL A 32 0.62 -9.04 -6.73
C VAL A 32 1.02 -7.61 -7.07
N LYS A 33 0.06 -6.69 -7.02
CA LYS A 33 0.26 -5.26 -7.21
C LYS A 33 -0.33 -4.47 -6.06
N PHE A 34 0.41 -3.49 -5.56
CA PHE A 34 -0.12 -2.45 -4.70
C PHE A 34 -0.26 -1.15 -5.49
N ILE A 35 -1.38 -0.47 -5.31
CA ILE A 35 -1.69 0.77 -6.00
C ILE A 35 -1.93 1.83 -4.94
N THR A 36 -1.14 2.91 -4.96
CA THR A 36 -1.39 4.08 -4.11
C THR A 36 -2.04 5.17 -4.94
N TYR A 37 -3.06 5.82 -4.40
CA TYR A 37 -3.79 6.87 -5.07
C TYR A 37 -4.06 8.04 -4.11
N PRO A 38 -3.21 9.07 -4.11
CA PRO A 38 -3.46 10.30 -3.38
C PRO A 38 -4.72 10.99 -3.94
N ALA A 39 -5.61 11.48 -3.08
CA ALA A 39 -6.80 12.20 -3.50
C ALA A 39 -6.43 13.39 -4.40
N GLY A 40 -6.99 13.42 -5.62
CA GLY A 40 -6.67 14.43 -6.64
C GLY A 40 -5.29 14.28 -7.30
N GLY A 41 -4.57 13.19 -7.04
CA GLY A 41 -3.28 12.86 -7.64
C GLY A 41 -3.38 11.82 -8.76
N THR A 42 -2.24 11.24 -9.12
CA THR A 42 -2.10 10.13 -10.08
C THR A 42 -1.83 8.84 -9.31
N PRO A 43 -2.41 7.70 -9.73
CA PRO A 43 -2.08 6.42 -9.10
C PRO A 43 -0.65 5.99 -9.38
N THR A 44 0.02 5.39 -8.40
CA THR A 44 1.32 4.74 -8.53
C THR A 44 1.15 3.25 -8.30
N ILE A 45 1.81 2.41 -9.10
CA ILE A 45 1.70 0.96 -9.05
C ILE A 45 3.04 0.37 -8.66
N TYR A 46 3.03 -0.52 -7.66
CA TYR A 46 4.17 -1.29 -7.18
C TYR A 46 3.86 -2.77 -7.38
N VAL A 47 4.81 -3.53 -7.90
CA VAL A 47 4.67 -4.93 -8.30
C VAL A 47 5.64 -5.80 -7.53
N TYR A 48 5.12 -6.87 -6.90
CA TYR A 48 5.95 -7.86 -6.24
C TYR A 48 6.95 -8.49 -7.22
N GLY A 49 8.21 -8.59 -6.79
CA GLY A 49 9.32 -9.11 -7.60
C GLY A 49 10.00 -8.07 -8.49
N THR A 50 9.44 -6.86 -8.58
CA THR A 50 10.05 -5.71 -9.30
C THR A 50 10.40 -4.59 -8.34
N ASP A 51 9.44 -4.20 -7.49
CA ASP A 51 9.56 -3.05 -6.60
C ASP A 51 9.90 -3.51 -5.17
N PRO A 52 10.98 -2.99 -4.55
CA PRO A 52 11.43 -3.43 -3.22
C PRO A 52 10.45 -3.09 -2.09
N GLU A 53 9.52 -2.16 -2.31
CA GLU A 53 8.47 -1.78 -1.38
C GLU A 53 7.50 -2.93 -1.09
N VAL A 54 7.40 -3.91 -1.98
CA VAL A 54 6.47 -5.04 -1.85
C VAL A 54 7.23 -6.30 -1.46
N VAL A 55 7.00 -6.75 -0.24
CA VAL A 55 7.64 -7.94 0.34
C VAL A 55 6.60 -9.03 0.56
N ARG A 56 6.98 -10.27 0.27
CA ARG A 56 6.20 -11.46 0.64
C ARG A 56 6.67 -11.95 2.00
N ASP A 57 5.84 -11.80 3.03
CA ASP A 57 6.18 -12.21 4.40
C ASP A 57 5.97 -13.72 4.60
N SER A 58 4.91 -14.25 4.00
CA SER A 58 4.61 -15.69 3.97
C SER A 58 3.64 -16.01 2.83
N ALA A 59 3.23 -17.28 2.68
CA ALA A 59 2.25 -17.66 1.67
C ALA A 59 0.95 -16.84 1.82
N GLY A 60 0.53 -16.17 0.75
CA GLY A 60 -0.65 -15.33 0.72
C GLY A 60 -0.56 -14.07 1.56
N VAL A 61 0.57 -13.71 2.18
CA VAL A 61 0.71 -12.51 3.00
C VAL A 61 1.81 -11.63 2.43
N PHE A 62 1.41 -10.42 2.03
CA PHE A 62 2.30 -9.45 1.40
C PHE A 62 2.19 -8.12 2.12
N THR A 63 3.33 -7.53 2.44
CA THR A 63 3.41 -6.18 3.00
C THR A 63 3.95 -5.22 1.95
N PHE A 64 3.22 -4.14 1.73
CA PHE A 64 3.71 -2.95 1.04
C PHE A 64 4.13 -1.90 2.05
N THR A 65 5.33 -1.33 1.88
CA THR A 65 5.76 -0.14 2.63
C THR A 65 5.82 1.03 1.67
N HIS A 66 5.03 2.07 1.94
CA HIS A 66 5.04 3.27 1.09
C HIS A 66 6.43 3.91 1.13
N PRO A 67 6.94 4.42 -0.01
CA PRO A 67 8.11 5.29 -0.01
C PRO A 67 7.93 6.44 0.97
N GLN A 68 9.02 7.07 1.39
CA GLN A 68 8.94 8.17 2.35
C GLN A 68 7.91 9.23 1.92
N LEU A 69 6.98 9.57 2.81
CA LEU A 69 5.91 10.51 2.50
C LEU A 69 6.47 11.91 2.27
N GLY A 70 6.31 12.43 1.06
CA GLY A 70 6.75 13.77 0.68
C GLY A 70 5.75 14.88 1.02
N ALA A 71 6.22 16.14 1.00
CA ALA A 71 5.40 17.32 1.30
C ALA A 71 4.20 17.51 0.34
N THR A 72 4.26 16.95 -0.87
CA THR A 72 3.16 16.98 -1.85
C THR A 72 1.93 16.16 -1.40
N LEU A 73 2.10 15.27 -0.42
CA LEU A 73 1.03 14.49 0.19
C LEU A 73 0.44 15.14 1.43
N ALA A 74 1.06 16.20 1.96
CA ALA A 74 0.60 16.87 3.18
C ALA A 74 -0.89 17.26 3.11
N GLY A 75 -1.65 16.88 4.13
CA GLY A 75 -3.09 17.13 4.21
C GLY A 75 -3.97 16.22 3.36
N LYS A 76 -3.40 15.32 2.54
CA LYS A 76 -4.16 14.42 1.66
C LYS A 76 -4.50 13.09 2.34
N THR A 77 -5.58 12.50 1.86
CA THR A 77 -5.87 11.07 2.05
C THR A 77 -5.27 10.31 0.87
N VAL A 78 -4.58 9.21 1.16
CA VAL A 78 -4.03 8.28 0.17
C VAL A 78 -4.82 6.99 0.26
N HIS A 79 -5.40 6.58 -0.86
CA HIS A 79 -6.02 5.26 -0.99
C HIS A 79 -4.97 4.24 -1.36
N ILE A 80 -5.09 3.03 -0.82
CA ILE A 80 -4.25 1.90 -1.19
C ILE A 80 -5.14 0.73 -1.61
N ARG A 81 -4.73 0.03 -2.66
CA ARG A 81 -5.35 -1.22 -3.10
C ARG A 81 -4.28 -2.26 -3.34
N ALA A 82 -4.43 -3.44 -2.74
CA ALA A 82 -3.72 -4.63 -3.14
C ALA A 82 -4.56 -5.42 -4.15
N ASN A 83 -3.93 -5.90 -5.22
CA ASN A 83 -4.55 -6.71 -6.25
C ASN A 83 -3.73 -7.98 -6.46
N GLY A 84 -4.37 -9.13 -6.26
CA GLY A 84 -3.88 -10.44 -6.67
C GLY A 84 -4.56 -10.86 -7.97
N SER A 85 -3.82 -11.48 -8.89
CA SER A 85 -4.41 -12.14 -10.07
C SER A 85 -3.72 -13.47 -10.39
N GLY A 86 -4.34 -14.25 -11.28
CA GLY A 86 -3.87 -15.59 -11.66
C GLY A 86 -4.40 -16.65 -10.70
N ALA A 87 -3.50 -17.39 -10.05
CA ALA A 87 -3.86 -18.49 -9.13
C ALA A 87 -4.83 -18.08 -8.02
N VAL A 88 -4.75 -16.83 -7.54
CA VAL A 88 -5.72 -16.20 -6.67
C VAL A 88 -6.07 -14.84 -7.27
N THR A 89 -7.36 -14.56 -7.44
CA THR A 89 -7.86 -13.27 -7.89
C THR A 89 -8.70 -12.64 -6.79
N SER A 90 -8.15 -11.61 -6.14
CA SER A 90 -8.85 -10.85 -5.10
C SER A 90 -8.22 -9.48 -4.94
N SER A 91 -8.97 -8.57 -4.32
CA SER A 91 -8.49 -7.23 -3.99
C SER A 91 -8.73 -6.96 -2.52
N ASP A 92 -7.84 -6.17 -1.94
CA ASP A 92 -8.01 -5.57 -0.61
C ASP A 92 -7.75 -4.07 -0.72
N GLU A 93 -8.40 -3.27 0.10
CA GLU A 93 -8.27 -1.81 0.05
C GLU A 93 -8.20 -1.20 1.44
N ASP A 94 -7.43 -0.13 1.57
CA ASP A 94 -7.42 0.73 2.75
C ASP A 94 -7.13 2.19 2.36
N THR A 95 -7.05 3.07 3.35
CA THR A 95 -6.66 4.46 3.23
C THR A 95 -5.78 4.87 4.40
N PHE A 96 -4.94 5.87 4.20
CA PHE A 96 -4.30 6.60 5.30
C PHE A 96 -4.32 8.10 5.04
N ARG A 97 -4.19 8.89 6.10
CA ARG A 97 -4.12 10.36 6.00
C ARG A 97 -2.71 10.84 6.29
N VAL A 98 -2.26 11.84 5.55
CA VAL A 98 -1.04 12.59 5.86
C VAL A 98 -1.43 13.90 6.53
N LYS A 99 -0.85 14.22 7.68
CA LYS A 99 -1.14 15.48 8.38
C LYS A 99 -0.71 16.68 7.54
N PRO A 100 -1.46 17.80 7.59
CA PRO A 100 -0.93 19.08 7.16
C PRO A 100 0.38 19.37 7.90
N THR A 101 1.35 19.96 7.20
CA THR A 101 2.64 20.28 7.79
C THR A 101 3.21 21.55 7.18
N ALA A 102 3.97 22.29 7.99
CA ALA A 102 4.80 23.40 7.51
C ALA A 102 6.19 22.91 7.03
N PHE A 103 6.56 21.66 7.33
CA PHE A 103 7.81 21.06 6.90
C PHE A 103 7.70 20.61 5.43
N THR A 104 8.49 21.23 4.56
CA THR A 104 8.50 20.95 3.11
C THR A 104 9.59 19.97 2.68
N THR A 105 10.53 19.66 3.57
CA THR A 105 11.64 18.73 3.33
C THR A 105 11.38 17.44 4.14
N PRO A 106 11.32 16.25 3.50
CA PRO A 106 11.31 14.98 4.22
C PRO A 106 12.56 14.82 5.11
N LEU A 107 12.47 13.99 6.15
CA LEU A 107 13.65 13.57 6.92
C LEU A 107 14.72 12.98 5.97
N PRO A 108 16.03 13.15 6.24
CA PRO A 108 17.08 12.58 5.42
C PRO A 108 17.00 11.05 5.34
#